data_AF-A0A7V6XKM6-F1
#
_entry.id   AF-A0A7V6XKM6-F1
#
_cell.length_a   1.000
_cell.length_b   1.000
_cell.length_c   1.000
_cell.angle_alpha   90.00
_cell.angle_beta   90.00
_cell.angle_gamma   90.00
#
_symmetry.space_group_name_H-M   'P 1'
#
loop_
_entity.id
_entity.type
_entity.pdbx_description
1 polymer ?
#
loop_
_entity_poly.entity_id
_entity_poly.type
_entity_poly.pdbx_seq_one_letter_code
_entity_poly.pdbx_strand_id
1 'polypeptide(L)'
;MLKGNLYLDQIYTTTYLTNTDIDYSAQRTIDKQTVKIISTCNFIDQKLNVIISGKTGAGKTYLACAFGNNACRQGYTVKYYRVPELLLEIQYAKSENIYGKFMAGLRKTSLLILDDVGLKSYSLEESRDILEIAENRYNRGSTILSGQVSHTNWYDLFPDPTIADAVMDRFVHNSYILALDSKKSMRAVAAEKIIRDIIPV
;
A
#
# COMPACT_ATOMS: atom_id res chain seq x y z
N MET A 1 -15.09 -14.60 -15.57
CA MET A 1 -14.53 -15.64 -14.69
C MET A 1 -13.35 -15.00 -13.95
N LEU A 2 -13.56 -14.60 -12.69
CA LEU A 2 -12.59 -13.86 -11.86
C LEU A 2 -11.45 -14.80 -11.47
N LYS A 3 -10.25 -14.64 -12.04
CA LYS A 3 -9.03 -15.30 -11.58
C LYS A 3 -8.12 -14.27 -10.90
N GLY A 4 -8.49 -13.92 -9.67
CA GLY A 4 -7.65 -13.16 -8.76
C GLY A 4 -7.67 -13.85 -7.41
N ASN A 5 -6.59 -14.55 -7.04
CA ASN A 5 -6.40 -15.03 -5.68
C ASN A 5 -6.20 -13.80 -4.79
N LEU A 6 -7.31 -13.24 -4.34
CA LEU A 6 -7.36 -12.18 -3.36
C LEU A 6 -7.20 -12.83 -1.98
N TYR A 7 -6.01 -12.75 -1.41
CA TYR A 7 -5.80 -12.84 0.05
C TYR A 7 -6.33 -11.57 0.75
N LEU A 8 -7.57 -11.17 0.44
CA LEU A 8 -8.27 -10.03 1.06
C LEU A 8 -9.41 -10.47 1.98
N ASP A 9 -9.50 -11.77 2.29
CA ASP A 9 -10.64 -12.38 2.96
C ASP A 9 -10.69 -12.22 4.49
N GLN A 10 -9.72 -11.54 5.12
CA GLN A 10 -9.68 -11.45 6.59
C GLN A 10 -9.71 -10.05 7.21
N ILE A 11 -9.87 -8.97 6.45
CA ILE A 11 -10.00 -7.63 7.04
C ILE A 11 -11.09 -6.85 6.31
N TYR A 12 -12.34 -6.99 6.80
CA TYR A 12 -13.52 -6.15 6.54
C TYR A 12 -13.88 -5.88 5.06
N THR A 13 -14.83 -6.64 4.52
CA THR A 13 -15.76 -6.19 3.45
C THR A 13 -15.11 -5.52 2.22
N THR A 14 -14.09 -6.12 1.64
CA THR A 14 -13.31 -5.54 0.52
C THR A 14 -14.03 -5.53 -0.84
N THR A 15 -15.21 -6.15 -0.97
CA THR A 15 -15.96 -6.21 -2.24
C THR A 15 -16.63 -4.88 -2.64
N TYR A 16 -16.77 -3.91 -1.72
CA TYR A 16 -17.53 -2.68 -1.96
C TYR A 16 -16.73 -1.37 -1.82
N LEU A 17 -15.43 -1.40 -1.56
CA LEU A 17 -14.65 -0.17 -1.44
C LEU A 17 -14.45 0.47 -2.81
N THR A 18 -15.18 1.56 -3.05
CA THR A 18 -15.12 2.33 -4.28
C THR A 18 -14.51 3.71 -4.04
N ASN A 19 -13.88 4.29 -5.06
CA ASN A 19 -13.37 5.67 -4.98
C ASN A 19 -14.47 6.69 -4.65
N THR A 20 -15.75 6.34 -4.87
CA THR A 20 -16.91 7.19 -4.56
C THR A 20 -17.25 7.27 -3.08
N ASP A 21 -16.69 6.39 -2.24
CA ASP A 21 -16.93 6.36 -0.79
C ASP A 21 -15.86 7.13 0.03
N ILE A 22 -14.94 7.83 -0.64
CA ILE A 22 -13.90 8.61 0.03
C ILE A 22 -14.53 9.82 0.73
N ASP A 23 -14.47 9.85 2.06
CA ASP A 23 -14.89 11.02 2.83
C ASP A 23 -13.89 12.18 2.64
N TYR A 24 -14.38 13.28 2.06
CA TYR A 24 -13.66 14.54 1.88
C TYR A 24 -14.12 15.64 2.84
N SER A 25 -14.74 15.28 3.96
CA SER A 25 -15.21 16.22 4.98
C SER A 25 -14.08 17.13 5.48
N ALA A 26 -14.45 18.33 5.95
CA ALA A 26 -13.51 19.37 6.42
C ALA A 26 -12.62 18.93 7.61
N GLN A 27 -12.86 17.75 8.17
CA GLN A 27 -12.07 17.17 9.26
C GLN A 27 -10.85 16.38 8.75
N ARG A 28 -10.70 16.21 7.44
CA ARG A 28 -9.57 15.51 6.80
C ARG A 28 -8.75 16.46 5.93
N THR A 29 -7.44 16.27 5.97
CA THR A 29 -6.51 16.84 5.00
C THR A 29 -6.19 15.74 3.99
N ILE A 30 -6.67 15.90 2.77
CA ILE A 30 -6.43 15.00 1.65
C ILE A 30 -6.40 15.81 0.35
N ASP A 31 -5.36 15.63 -0.46
CA ASP A 31 -5.27 16.30 -1.75
C ASP A 31 -6.19 15.62 -2.78
N LYS A 32 -7.32 16.29 -3.06
CA LYS A 32 -8.33 15.83 -4.03
C LYS A 32 -7.76 15.68 -5.44
N GLN A 33 -6.81 16.53 -5.85
CA GLN A 33 -6.24 16.46 -7.20
C GLN A 33 -5.36 15.22 -7.32
N THR A 34 -4.46 14.99 -6.37
CA THR A 34 -3.63 13.77 -6.32
C THR A 34 -4.50 12.52 -6.26
N VAL A 35 -5.56 12.49 -5.43
CA VAL A 35 -6.48 11.35 -5.39
C VAL A 35 -7.16 11.10 -6.74
N LYS A 36 -7.61 12.16 -7.43
CA LYS A 36 -8.23 12.04 -8.76
C LYS A 36 -7.24 11.48 -9.78
N ILE A 37 -5.99 11.95 -9.77
CA ILE A 37 -4.92 11.45 -10.65
C ILE A 37 -4.66 9.96 -10.39
N ILE A 38 -4.43 9.56 -9.13
CA ILE A 38 -4.19 8.17 -8.76
C ILE A 38 -5.38 7.27 -9.13
N SER A 39 -6.61 7.79 -8.97
CA SER A 39 -7.86 7.07 -9.32
C SER A 39 -8.00 6.78 -10.82
N THR A 40 -7.21 7.41 -11.70
CA THR A 40 -7.19 7.05 -13.13
C THR A 40 -6.45 5.75 -13.41
N CYS A 41 -5.62 5.27 -12.47
CA CYS A 41 -4.70 4.14 -12.64
C CYS A 41 -3.60 4.34 -13.71
N ASN A 42 -3.51 5.50 -14.37
CA ASN A 42 -2.46 5.79 -15.36
C ASN A 42 -1.03 5.67 -14.80
N PHE A 43 -0.86 5.88 -13.49
CA PHE A 43 0.43 5.69 -12.81
C PHE A 43 0.96 4.25 -12.94
N ILE A 44 0.08 3.26 -13.11
CA ILE A 44 0.42 1.84 -13.28
C ILE A 44 1.05 1.58 -14.66
N ASP A 45 0.55 2.26 -15.69
CA ASP A 45 1.12 2.17 -17.03
C ASP A 45 2.44 2.90 -17.12
N GLN A 46 2.53 4.06 -16.45
CA GLN A 46 3.73 4.89 -16.37
C GLN A 46 4.81 4.31 -15.44
N LYS A 47 4.53 3.21 -14.73
CA LYS A 47 5.46 2.58 -13.77
C LYS A 47 5.86 3.49 -12.61
N LEU A 48 4.99 4.44 -12.26
CA LEU A 48 5.13 5.30 -11.09
C LEU A 48 4.59 4.59 -9.86
N ASN A 49 5.05 5.00 -8.69
CA ASN A 49 4.62 4.50 -7.39
C ASN A 49 3.66 5.50 -6.72
N VAL A 50 3.07 5.09 -5.60
CA VAL A 50 2.26 5.95 -4.74
C VAL A 50 2.69 5.73 -3.31
N ILE A 51 2.95 6.80 -2.57
CA ILE A 51 3.20 6.76 -1.13
C ILE A 51 2.03 7.41 -0.41
N ILE A 52 1.42 6.67 0.50
CA ILE A 52 0.33 7.16 1.36
C ILE A 52 0.83 7.21 2.79
N SER A 53 0.99 8.41 3.33
CA SER A 53 1.47 8.63 4.71
C SER A 53 0.42 9.30 5.57
N GLY A 54 0.56 9.24 6.89
CA GLY A 54 -0.36 9.90 7.82
C GLY A 54 -0.59 9.14 9.12
N LYS A 55 -1.19 9.82 10.11
CA LYS A 55 -1.44 9.27 11.45
C LYS A 55 -2.35 8.04 11.44
N THR A 56 -2.36 7.29 12.53
CA THR A 56 -3.30 6.18 12.76
C THR A 56 -4.73 6.63 12.56
N GLY A 57 -5.54 5.82 11.88
CA GLY A 57 -6.94 6.14 11.63
C GLY A 57 -7.18 7.17 10.52
N ALA A 58 -6.14 7.72 9.85
CA ALA A 58 -6.32 8.69 8.77
C ALA A 58 -6.86 8.09 7.45
N GLY A 59 -7.07 6.77 7.36
CA GLY A 59 -7.64 6.11 6.18
C GLY A 59 -6.64 5.67 5.10
N LYS A 60 -5.37 5.44 5.46
CA LYS A 60 -4.31 5.03 4.51
C LYS A 60 -4.59 3.69 3.81
N THR A 61 -4.77 2.63 4.59
CA THR A 61 -5.13 1.28 4.11
C THR A 61 -6.39 1.31 3.27
N TYR A 62 -7.40 2.08 3.69
CA TYR A 62 -8.64 2.25 2.96
C TYR A 62 -8.39 2.79 1.55
N LEU A 63 -7.61 3.86 1.41
CA LEU A 63 -7.30 4.44 0.10
C LEU A 63 -6.46 3.50 -0.76
N ALA A 64 -5.46 2.84 -0.17
CA ALA A 64 -4.65 1.85 -0.88
C ALA A 64 -5.53 0.73 -1.47
N CYS A 65 -6.46 0.20 -0.67
CA CYS A 65 -7.42 -0.81 -1.12
C CYS A 65 -8.42 -0.27 -2.14
N ALA A 66 -8.92 0.96 -2.00
CA ALA A 66 -9.83 1.57 -2.97
C ALA A 66 -9.15 1.73 -4.35
N PHE A 67 -7.90 2.21 -4.37
CA PHE A 67 -7.10 2.30 -5.59
C PHE A 67 -6.80 0.91 -6.18
N GLY A 68 -6.46 -0.07 -5.34
CA GLY A 68 -6.27 -1.46 -5.76
C GLY A 68 -7.52 -2.08 -6.39
N ASN A 69 -8.67 -1.90 -5.76
CA ASN A 69 -9.95 -2.37 -6.27
C ASN A 69 -10.30 -1.73 -7.61
N ASN A 70 -10.06 -0.42 -7.76
CA ASN A 70 -10.26 0.26 -9.03
C ASN A 70 -9.31 -0.28 -10.11
N ALA A 71 -8.05 -0.54 -9.78
CA ALA A 71 -7.10 -1.16 -10.71
C ALA A 71 -7.55 -2.58 -11.14
N CYS A 72 -8.05 -3.40 -10.20
CA CYS A 72 -8.65 -4.69 -10.52
C CYS A 72 -9.82 -4.55 -11.52
N ARG A 73 -10.70 -3.55 -11.33
CA ARG A 73 -11.84 -3.28 -12.23
C ARG A 73 -11.40 -2.87 -13.64
N GLN A 74 -10.21 -2.27 -13.76
CA GLN A 74 -9.60 -1.92 -15.04
C GLN A 74 -8.76 -3.06 -15.64
N GLY A 75 -8.72 -4.25 -15.01
CA GLY A 75 -8.06 -5.43 -15.54
C GLY A 75 -6.60 -5.61 -15.10
N TYR A 76 -6.07 -4.75 -14.23
CA TYR A 76 -4.73 -4.93 -13.69
C TYR A 76 -4.68 -6.07 -12.67
N THR A 77 -3.55 -6.78 -12.64
CA THR A 77 -3.26 -7.74 -11.56
C THR A 77 -2.78 -6.98 -10.32
N VAL A 78 -3.43 -7.22 -9.19
CA VAL A 78 -3.11 -6.54 -7.92
C VAL A 78 -2.79 -7.58 -6.85
N LYS A 79 -1.74 -7.32 -6.07
CA LYS A 79 -1.45 -8.06 -4.84
C LYS A 79 -1.34 -7.10 -3.68
N TYR A 80 -1.81 -7.52 -2.52
CA TYR A 80 -1.75 -6.77 -1.28
C TYR A 80 -0.99 -7.57 -0.25
N TYR A 81 -0.11 -6.89 0.48
CA TYR A 81 0.56 -7.42 1.66
C TYR A 81 0.71 -6.35 2.72
N ARG A 82 0.59 -6.75 3.98
CA ARG A 82 1.22 -5.99 5.08
C ARG A 82 2.71 -6.32 5.08
N VAL A 83 3.57 -5.33 5.18
CA VAL A 83 5.03 -5.51 5.09
C VAL A 83 5.56 -6.56 6.09
N PRO A 84 5.14 -6.58 7.38
CA PRO A 84 5.59 -7.62 8.31
C PRO A 84 5.23 -9.04 7.85
N GLU A 85 4.05 -9.24 7.28
CA GLU A 85 3.59 -10.54 6.79
C GLU A 85 4.35 -10.95 5.52
N LEU A 86 4.59 -10.01 4.61
CA LEU A 86 5.39 -10.24 3.40
C LEU A 86 6.81 -10.70 3.74
N LEU A 87 7.46 -10.07 4.72
CA LEU A 87 8.81 -10.43 5.14
C LEU A 87 8.87 -11.85 5.71
N LEU A 88 7.85 -12.27 6.48
CA LEU A 88 7.72 -13.64 6.96
C LEU A 88 7.50 -14.63 5.80
N GLU A 89 6.66 -14.28 4.82
CA GLU A 89 6.45 -15.11 3.62
C GLU A 89 7.74 -15.27 2.80
N ILE A 90 8.56 -14.22 2.71
CA ILE A 90 9.86 -14.27 2.04
C ILE A 90 10.82 -15.21 2.78
N GLN A 91 10.89 -15.12 4.11
CA GLN A 91 11.71 -16.03 4.92
C GLN A 91 11.28 -17.48 4.74
N TYR A 92 9.98 -17.75 4.76
CA TYR A 92 9.44 -19.08 4.48
C TYR A 92 9.76 -19.55 3.05
N ALA A 93 9.61 -18.67 2.06
CA ALA A 93 9.95 -19.00 0.68
C ALA A 93 11.44 -19.34 0.49
N LYS A 94 12.34 -18.72 1.28
CA LYS A 94 13.76 -19.06 1.32
C LYS A 94 13.99 -20.43 1.95
N SER A 95 13.36 -20.74 3.09
CA SER A 95 13.53 -22.05 3.75
C SER A 95 13.03 -23.21 2.88
N GLU A 96 11.97 -22.98 2.12
CA GLU A 96 11.39 -23.97 1.20
C GLU A 96 12.04 -24.00 -0.19
N ASN A 97 13.12 -23.25 -0.43
CA ASN A 97 13.78 -23.12 -1.74
C ASN A 97 12.86 -22.67 -2.90
N ILE A 98 11.79 -21.93 -2.60
CA ILE A 98 10.84 -21.38 -3.58
C ILE A 98 10.95 -19.85 -3.74
N TYR A 99 11.96 -19.22 -3.13
CA TYR A 99 12.18 -17.77 -3.14
C TYR A 99 12.12 -17.16 -4.55
N GLY A 100 12.83 -17.75 -5.52
CA GLY A 100 12.83 -17.25 -6.91
C GLY A 100 11.43 -17.27 -7.55
N LYS A 101 10.62 -18.29 -7.26
CA LYS A 101 9.22 -18.38 -7.73
C LYS A 101 8.34 -17.33 -7.06
N PHE A 102 8.52 -17.12 -5.76
CA PHE A 102 7.80 -16.11 -4.99
C PHE A 102 8.07 -14.70 -5.55
N MET A 103 9.34 -14.32 -5.69
CA MET A 103 9.77 -13.03 -6.22
C MET A 103 9.32 -12.83 -7.67
N ALA A 104 9.37 -13.86 -8.51
CA ALA A 104 8.83 -13.81 -9.86
C ALA A 104 7.32 -13.53 -9.87
N GLY A 105 6.57 -14.04 -8.88
CA GLY A 105 5.16 -13.74 -8.69
C GLY A 105 4.90 -12.27 -8.34
N LEU A 106 5.72 -11.68 -7.48
CA LEU A 106 5.63 -10.24 -7.17
C LEU A 106 5.97 -9.39 -8.40
N ARG A 107 7.06 -9.72 -9.10
CA ARG A 107 7.51 -9.00 -10.31
C ARG A 107 6.46 -8.96 -11.42
N LYS A 108 5.71 -10.05 -11.63
CA LYS A 108 4.66 -10.13 -12.66
C LYS A 108 3.39 -9.34 -12.32
N THR A 109 3.23 -8.91 -11.06
CA THR A 109 2.04 -8.20 -10.60
C THR A 109 2.09 -6.74 -11.03
N SER A 110 1.06 -6.28 -11.75
CA SER A 110 0.95 -4.91 -12.26
C SER A 110 1.01 -3.88 -11.12
N LEU A 111 0.24 -4.10 -10.06
CA LEU A 111 0.20 -3.27 -8.85
C LEU A 111 0.46 -4.08 -7.59
N LEU A 112 1.52 -3.74 -6.86
CA LEU A 112 1.79 -4.30 -5.53
C LEU A 112 1.42 -3.26 -4.47
N ILE A 113 0.63 -3.65 -3.49
CA ILE A 113 0.29 -2.80 -2.35
C ILE A 113 1.04 -3.34 -1.14
N LEU A 114 1.88 -2.50 -0.56
CA LEU A 114 2.63 -2.73 0.66
C LEU A 114 2.07 -1.80 1.75
N ASP A 115 1.24 -2.35 2.63
CA ASP A 115 0.69 -1.62 3.77
C ASP A 115 1.55 -1.82 5.02
N ASP A 116 1.37 -0.94 6.01
CA ASP A 116 2.12 -0.95 7.27
C ASP A 116 3.64 -0.86 7.09
N VAL A 117 4.09 -0.05 6.11
CA VAL A 117 5.50 0.28 5.92
C VAL A 117 6.02 1.05 7.14
N GLY A 118 7.16 0.59 7.67
CA GLY A 118 7.87 1.27 8.76
C GLY A 118 7.20 1.15 10.13
N LEU A 119 6.47 0.06 10.41
CA LEU A 119 5.99 -0.24 11.78
C LEU A 119 7.13 -0.47 12.78
N LYS A 120 8.28 -0.94 12.29
CA LYS A 120 9.53 -1.15 13.04
C LYS A 120 10.71 -0.84 12.12
N SER A 121 11.88 -0.61 12.70
CA SER A 121 13.13 -0.67 11.94
C SER A 121 13.35 -2.09 11.42
N TYR A 122 13.95 -2.18 10.24
CA TYR A 122 14.22 -3.43 9.56
C TYR A 122 15.54 -4.03 10.02
N SER A 123 15.62 -5.36 10.02
CA SER A 123 16.91 -6.05 10.07
C SER A 123 17.67 -5.87 8.75
N LEU A 124 18.96 -6.22 8.74
CA LEU A 124 19.76 -6.17 7.51
C LEU A 124 19.22 -7.14 6.44
N GLU A 125 18.69 -8.29 6.85
CA GLU A 125 18.09 -9.24 5.92
C GLU A 125 16.78 -8.70 5.34
N GLU A 126 15.88 -8.20 6.19
CA GLU A 126 14.61 -7.58 5.75
C GLU A 126 14.87 -6.41 4.80
N SER A 127 15.92 -5.61 5.07
CA SER A 127 16.36 -4.51 4.21
C SER A 127 16.78 -4.97 2.81
N ARG A 128 17.52 -6.08 2.73
CA ARG A 128 17.93 -6.69 1.44
C ARG A 128 16.73 -7.24 0.67
N ASP A 129 15.78 -7.84 1.37
CA ASP A 129 14.54 -8.35 0.76
C ASP A 129 13.69 -7.20 0.20
N ILE A 130 13.55 -6.09 0.94
CA ILE A 130 12.86 -4.88 0.47
C ILE A 130 13.57 -4.29 -0.75
N LEU A 131 14.90 -4.23 -0.74
CA LEU A 131 15.67 -3.77 -1.90
C LEU A 131 15.46 -4.65 -3.12
N GLU A 132 15.48 -5.98 -2.96
CA GLU A 132 15.23 -6.90 -4.08
C GLU A 132 13.81 -6.73 -4.66
N ILE A 133 12.81 -6.45 -3.82
CA ILE A 133 11.47 -6.08 -4.30
C ILE A 133 11.54 -4.77 -5.09
N ALA A 134 12.20 -3.73 -4.56
CA ALA A 134 12.33 -2.43 -5.21
C ALA A 134 12.99 -2.56 -6.60
N GLU A 135 14.09 -3.29 -6.68
CA GLU A 135 14.84 -3.57 -7.92
C GLU A 135 14.01 -4.31 -8.97
N ASN A 136 13.30 -5.36 -8.55
CA ASN A 136 12.47 -6.14 -9.46
C ASN A 136 11.29 -5.34 -10.01
N ARG A 137 10.86 -4.29 -9.30
CA ARG A 137 9.68 -3.49 -9.67
C ARG A 137 10.03 -2.20 -10.38
N TYR A 138 11.20 -1.62 -10.15
CA TYR A 138 11.65 -0.40 -10.81
C TYR A 138 11.48 -0.48 -12.34
N ASN A 139 10.77 0.49 -12.92
CA ASN A 139 10.39 0.56 -14.34
C ASN A 139 9.67 -0.69 -14.91
N ARG A 140 9.13 -1.57 -14.07
CA ARG A 140 8.44 -2.82 -14.48
C ARG A 140 7.02 -2.93 -13.94
N GLY A 141 6.79 -2.51 -12.70
CA GLY A 141 5.46 -2.52 -12.08
C GLY A 141 5.36 -1.48 -10.97
N SER A 142 4.13 -1.05 -10.67
CA SER A 142 3.87 0.05 -9.74
C SER A 142 3.60 -0.43 -8.32
N THR A 143 4.02 0.34 -7.34
CA THR A 143 3.87 -0.02 -5.92
C THR A 143 3.13 1.07 -5.18
N ILE A 144 2.08 0.71 -4.42
CA ILE A 144 1.50 1.58 -3.41
C ILE A 144 2.14 1.22 -2.08
N LEU A 145 2.79 2.18 -1.44
CA LEU A 145 3.39 2.04 -0.12
C LEU A 145 2.57 2.87 0.88
N SER A 146 1.99 2.21 1.88
CA SER A 146 1.18 2.86 2.91
C SER A 146 1.85 2.68 4.28
N GLY A 147 2.06 3.77 5.00
CA GLY A 147 2.79 3.75 6.27
C GLY A 147 2.45 4.95 7.15
N GLN A 148 2.69 4.83 8.46
CA GLN A 148 2.51 5.97 9.37
C GLN A 148 3.66 6.96 9.28
N VAL A 149 4.88 6.43 9.14
CA VAL A 149 6.12 7.20 9.03
C VAL A 149 6.17 7.86 7.65
N SER A 150 6.46 9.15 7.62
CA SER A 150 6.71 9.90 6.37
C SER A 150 7.90 9.30 5.63
N HIS A 151 7.85 9.28 4.29
CA HIS A 151 8.95 8.81 3.45
C HIS A 151 10.27 9.56 3.72
N THR A 152 10.18 10.83 4.16
CA THR A 152 11.33 11.65 4.57
C THR A 152 12.13 11.05 5.73
N ASN A 153 11.50 10.18 6.53
CA ASN A 153 12.10 9.56 7.71
C ASN A 153 12.33 8.05 7.48
N TRP A 154 12.12 7.54 6.27
CA TRP A 154 12.30 6.11 6.02
C TRP A 154 13.77 5.70 6.03
N TYR A 155 14.70 6.63 5.84
CA TYR A 155 16.14 6.33 5.90
C TYR A 155 16.52 5.68 7.24
N ASP A 156 15.97 6.19 8.34
CA ASP A 156 16.21 5.71 9.71
C ASP A 156 15.62 4.32 10.00
N LEU A 157 14.78 3.79 9.09
CA LEU A 157 14.23 2.45 9.22
C LEU A 157 15.24 1.37 8.83
N PHE A 158 16.29 1.72 8.08
CA PHE A 158 17.27 0.79 7.54
C PHE A 158 18.58 0.88 8.33
N PRO A 159 19.20 -0.25 8.71
CA PRO A 159 20.47 -0.25 9.43
C PRO A 159 21.67 0.04 8.52
N ASP A 160 21.54 -0.18 7.21
CA ASP A 160 22.58 0.08 6.21
C ASP A 160 22.18 1.30 5.35
N PRO A 161 22.93 2.42 5.44
CA PRO A 161 22.67 3.65 4.68
C PRO A 161 22.66 3.46 3.15
N THR A 162 23.47 2.53 2.64
CA THR A 162 23.57 2.25 1.19
C THR A 162 22.32 1.55 0.69
N ILE A 163 21.82 0.59 1.48
CA ILE A 163 20.55 -0.10 1.15
C ILE A 163 19.39 0.88 1.26
N ALA A 164 19.38 1.73 2.30
CA ALA A 164 18.37 2.76 2.48
C ALA A 164 18.27 3.67 1.26
N ASP A 165 19.42 4.21 0.82
CA ASP A 165 19.52 5.07 -0.35
C ASP A 165 19.00 4.39 -1.62
N ALA A 166 19.42 3.15 -1.86
CA ALA A 166 18.96 2.37 -3.01
C ALA A 166 17.44 2.12 -3.00
N VAL A 167 16.86 1.83 -1.84
CA VAL A 167 15.40 1.65 -1.69
C VAL A 167 14.66 2.97 -1.95
N MET A 168 15.14 4.09 -1.40
CA MET A 168 14.52 5.40 -1.62
C MET A 168 14.61 5.85 -3.08
N ASP A 169 15.74 5.60 -3.74
CA ASP A 169 15.92 5.85 -5.17
C ASP A 169 14.81 5.19 -6.01
N ARG A 170 14.53 3.91 -5.76
CA ARG A 170 13.60 3.11 -6.57
C ARG A 170 12.14 3.32 -6.23
N PHE A 171 11.81 3.49 -4.94
CA PHE A 171 10.43 3.67 -4.52
C PHE A 171 10.00 5.13 -4.48
N VAL A 172 10.81 6.04 -3.94
CA VAL A 172 10.37 7.41 -3.61
C VAL A 172 10.49 8.35 -4.79
N HIS A 173 11.58 8.32 -5.55
CA HIS A 173 11.83 9.34 -6.60
C HIS A 173 10.74 9.39 -7.67
N ASN A 174 10.14 8.24 -8.00
CA ASN A 174 9.07 8.11 -8.99
C ASN A 174 7.70 7.91 -8.34
N SER A 175 7.41 8.58 -7.21
CA SER A 175 6.15 8.45 -6.49
C SER A 175 5.25 9.68 -6.53
N TYR A 176 3.95 9.45 -6.63
CA TYR A 176 2.96 10.40 -6.11
C TYR A 176 2.94 10.32 -4.58
N ILE A 177 3.00 11.47 -3.90
CA ILE A 177 2.94 11.53 -2.44
C ILE A 177 1.54 11.99 -2.00
N LEU A 178 0.85 11.15 -1.24
CA LEU A 178 -0.45 11.45 -0.63
C LEU A 178 -0.33 11.44 0.89
N ALA A 179 -0.04 12.61 1.47
CA ALA A 179 -0.05 12.79 2.91
C ALA A 179 -1.47 13.00 3.41
N LEU A 180 -1.89 12.18 4.37
CA LEU A 180 -3.20 12.23 4.99
C LEU A 180 -3.08 12.79 6.41
N ASP A 181 -4.03 13.63 6.78
CA ASP A 181 -4.30 13.95 8.18
C ASP A 181 -5.80 13.89 8.46
N SER A 182 -6.15 13.59 9.70
CA SER A 182 -7.54 13.61 10.12
C SER A 182 -7.66 13.92 11.61
N LYS A 183 -8.60 14.79 11.94
CA LYS A 183 -8.94 15.13 13.33
C LYS A 183 -9.63 13.98 14.08
N LYS A 184 -10.17 12.99 13.35
CA LYS A 184 -10.91 11.86 13.91
C LYS A 184 -10.54 10.58 13.19
N SER A 185 -10.45 9.47 13.92
CA SER A 185 -10.20 8.16 13.30
C SER A 185 -11.32 7.81 12.32
N MET A 186 -10.99 7.51 11.07
CA MET A 186 -11.95 7.06 10.06
C MET A 186 -12.62 5.74 10.44
N ARG A 187 -11.96 4.92 11.27
CA ARG A 187 -12.57 3.71 11.85
C ARG A 187 -13.70 4.08 12.82
N ALA A 188 -13.50 5.14 13.63
CA ALA A 188 -14.53 5.63 14.54
C ALA A 188 -15.69 6.29 13.77
N VAL A 189 -15.40 7.06 12.72
CA VAL A 189 -16.43 7.64 11.84
C VAL A 189 -17.29 6.56 11.19
N ALA A 190 -16.66 5.50 10.67
CA ALA A 190 -17.36 4.37 10.08
C ALA A 190 -18.23 3.63 11.13
N ALA A 191 -17.70 3.38 12.33
CA ALA A 191 -18.44 2.74 13.41
C ALA A 191 -19.65 3.57 13.86
N GLU A 192 -19.50 4.89 14.01
CA GLU A 192 -20.62 5.78 14.37
C GLU A 192 -21.74 5.77 13.34
N LYS A 193 -21.40 5.71 12.05
CA LYS A 193 -22.40 5.60 10.98
C LYS A 193 -23.19 4.29 11.09
N ILE A 194 -22.49 3.17 11.26
CA ILE A 194 -23.13 1.85 11.43
C ILE A 194 -24.05 1.82 12.65
N ILE A 195 -23.60 2.35 13.80
CA ILE A 195 -24.39 2.37 15.04
C ILE A 195 -25.66 3.21 14.87
N ARG A 196 -25.58 4.37 14.20
CA ARG A 196 -26.76 5.21 13.90
C ARG A 196 -27.77 4.51 13.00
N ASP A 197 -27.29 3.75 12.02
CA ASP A 197 -28.18 3.05 11.08
C ASP A 197 -28.89 1.84 11.72
N ILE A 198 -28.32 1.24 12.77
CA ILE A 198 -28.89 0.09 13.51
C ILE A 198 -29.91 0.52 14.57
N ILE A 199 -29.75 1.70 15.16
CA ILE A 199 -30.66 2.24 16.18
C ILE A 199 -31.44 3.38 15.52
N PRO A 200 -32.56 3.11 14.83
CA PRO A 200 -33.43 4.17 14.35
C PRO A 200 -34.00 4.88 15.59
N VAL A 201 -33.78 6.19 15.64
CA VAL A 201 -34.39 7.10 16.63
C VAL A 201 -35.90 7.09 16.48
#